data_AF-A0A6P0T0I7-F1
#
_entry.id   AF-A0A6P0T0I7-F1
#
_cell.length_a   1.000
_cell.length_b   1.000
_cell.length_c   1.000
_cell.angle_alpha   90.00
_cell.angle_beta   90.00
_cell.angle_gamma   90.00
#
_symmetry.space_group_name_H-M   'P 1'
#
loop_
_entity.id
_entity.type
_entity.pdbx_description
1 polymer ?
#
loop_
_entity_poly.entity_id
_entity_poly.type
_entity_poly.pdbx_seq_one_letter_code
_entity_poly.pdbx_strand_id
1 'polypeptide(L)'
;MTSNLYSKKTVVVAKSDTADYTTIAEAIKNAQPETIILGKPGIYRESIVIDKSLEILGDGKVSDIVIEATNLNCILMQTDYAIVRGLTLRECTVG
;
A
#
# COMPACT_ATOMS: atom_id res chain seq x y z
N MET A 1 3.67 8.83 -32.12
CA MET A 1 4.79 9.04 -31.17
C MET A 1 4.16 9.77 -29.99
N THR A 2 3.96 9.21 -28.80
CA THR A 2 4.84 8.40 -27.93
C THR A 2 3.98 7.49 -27.04
N SER A 3 4.13 6.18 -27.14
CA SER A 3 3.38 5.23 -26.31
C SER A 3 4.26 4.07 -25.88
N ASN A 4 5.38 4.36 -25.20
CA ASN A 4 6.12 3.34 -24.43
C ASN A 4 7.22 3.88 -23.47
N LEU A 5 7.02 5.00 -22.75
CA LEU A 5 8.08 5.53 -21.85
C LEU A 5 7.68 5.72 -20.37
N TYR A 6 6.48 5.29 -19.95
CA TYR A 6 6.08 5.33 -18.54
C TYR A 6 5.44 4.01 -18.12
N SER A 7 6.22 2.92 -18.16
CA SER A 7 5.82 1.74 -17.39
C SER A 7 5.90 2.13 -15.92
N LYS A 8 4.74 2.32 -15.25
CA LYS A 8 4.72 2.56 -13.81
C LYS A 8 5.45 1.41 -13.14
N LYS A 9 6.50 1.74 -12.37
CA LYS A 9 7.21 0.73 -11.58
C LYS A 9 6.21 0.07 -10.65
N THR A 10 6.19 -1.25 -10.63
CA THR A 10 5.34 -2.03 -9.75
C THR A 10 6.22 -2.77 -8.75
N VAL A 11 5.85 -2.71 -7.46
CA VAL A 11 6.48 -3.50 -6.38
C VAL A 11 5.42 -4.32 -5.66
N VAL A 12 5.77 -5.51 -5.23
CA VAL A 12 4.87 -6.46 -4.57
C VAL A 12 5.13 -6.48 -3.07
N VAL A 13 4.05 -6.38 -2.30
CA VAL A 13 4.06 -6.48 -0.84
C VAL A 13 3.33 -7.75 -0.42
N ALA A 14 4.02 -8.68 0.26
CA ALA A 14 3.42 -9.90 0.80
C ALA A 14 4.09 -10.34 2.10
N LYS A 15 3.42 -11.16 2.93
CA LYS A 15 4.00 -11.74 4.15
C LYS A 15 4.95 -12.93 3.88
N SER A 16 5.57 -12.96 2.71
CA SER A 16 6.50 -14.00 2.27
C SER A 16 7.87 -13.37 1.98
N ASP A 17 8.94 -14.11 2.25
CA ASP A 17 10.32 -13.65 2.07
C ASP A 17 10.73 -13.47 0.59
N THR A 18 9.87 -13.83 -0.36
CA THR A 18 10.10 -13.68 -1.80
C THR A 18 9.49 -12.41 -2.41
N ALA A 19 8.76 -11.63 -1.62
CA ALA A 19 8.21 -10.34 -2.06
C ALA A 19 9.26 -9.23 -2.01
N ASP A 20 9.04 -8.14 -2.76
CA ASP A 20 9.93 -6.97 -2.74
C ASP A 20 9.96 -6.33 -1.34
N TYR A 21 8.81 -6.33 -0.65
CA TYR A 21 8.65 -5.83 0.71
C TYR A 21 7.65 -6.68 1.51
N THR A 22 7.77 -6.65 2.85
CA THR A 22 6.85 -7.35 3.76
C THR A 22 5.80 -6.45 4.43
N THR A 23 5.95 -5.13 4.25
CA THR A 23 5.07 -4.07 4.76
C THR A 23 4.79 -3.03 3.69
N ILE A 24 3.62 -2.38 3.77
CA ILE A 24 3.23 -1.33 2.81
C ILE A 24 3.99 -0.04 3.13
N ALA A 25 4.21 0.27 4.41
CA ALA A 25 4.98 1.45 4.81
C ALA A 25 6.42 1.45 4.25
N GLU A 26 7.10 0.30 4.28
CA GLU A 26 8.44 0.16 3.71
C GLU A 26 8.45 0.34 2.18
N ALA A 27 7.43 -0.20 1.50
CA ALA A 27 7.27 0.00 0.07
C ALA A 27 7.07 1.48 -0.27
N ILE A 28 6.21 2.21 0.46
CA ILE A 28 6.01 3.66 0.29
C ILE A 28 7.32 4.44 0.51
N LYS A 29 8.08 4.08 1.55
CA LYS A 29 9.34 4.75 1.90
C LYS A 29 10.38 4.65 0.76
N ASN A 30 10.46 3.49 0.10
CA ASN A 30 11.45 3.21 -0.94
C ASN A 30 10.94 3.45 -2.37
N ALA A 31 9.63 3.63 -2.55
CA ALA A 31 9.03 3.91 -3.84
C ALA A 31 9.39 5.30 -4.35
N GLN A 32 9.62 5.39 -5.66
CA GLN A 32 9.60 6.66 -6.37
C GLN A 32 8.14 7.10 -6.59
N PRO A 33 7.88 8.41 -6.80
CA PRO A 33 6.57 8.86 -7.24
C PRO A 33 6.07 8.08 -8.47
N GLU A 34 4.75 7.94 -8.60
CA GLU A 34 4.02 7.17 -9.60
C GLU A 34 4.21 5.64 -9.53
N THR A 35 4.88 5.11 -8.50
CA THR A 35 4.99 3.65 -8.28
C THR A 35 3.61 3.05 -7.94
N ILE A 36 3.38 1.83 -8.43
CA ILE A 36 2.26 0.98 -8.03
C ILE A 36 2.75 -0.01 -6.97
N ILE A 37 2.11 -0.02 -5.83
CA ILE A 37 2.33 -0.98 -4.75
C ILE A 37 1.19 -2.00 -4.81
N LEU A 38 1.50 -3.26 -5.12
CA LEU A 38 0.55 -4.37 -5.14
C LEU A 38 0.59 -5.15 -3.82
N GLY A 39 -0.46 -5.04 -3.01
CA GLY A 39 -0.61 -5.77 -1.75
C GLY A 39 -1.29 -7.13 -1.94
N LYS A 40 -0.63 -8.21 -1.56
CA LYS A 40 -1.19 -9.58 -1.57
C LYS A 40 -2.07 -9.83 -0.32
N PRO A 41 -2.88 -10.91 -0.28
CA PRO A 41 -3.63 -11.30 0.91
C PRO A 41 -2.76 -11.39 2.17
N GLY A 42 -3.23 -10.78 3.26
CA GLY A 42 -2.54 -10.69 4.53
C GLY A 42 -3.11 -9.60 5.44
N ILE A 43 -2.78 -9.67 6.73
CA ILE A 43 -3.02 -8.60 7.70
C ILE A 43 -1.72 -7.83 7.90
N TYR A 44 -1.77 -6.55 7.55
CA TYR A 44 -0.67 -5.60 7.68
C TYR A 44 -0.95 -4.71 8.88
N ARG A 45 -0.28 -5.00 10.01
CA ARG A 45 -0.43 -4.25 11.25
C ARG A 45 0.46 -3.02 11.25
N GLU A 46 -0.04 -1.95 10.66
CA GLU A 46 0.69 -0.71 10.44
C GLU A 46 -0.27 0.48 10.25
N SER A 47 0.25 1.68 10.54
CA SER A 47 -0.37 2.96 10.15
C SER A 47 0.46 3.53 9.01
N ILE A 48 -0.14 3.75 7.84
CA ILE A 48 0.60 4.20 6.65
C ILE A 48 0.43 5.70 6.40
N VAL A 49 1.52 6.35 5.99
CA VAL A 49 1.53 7.75 5.53
C VAL A 49 1.86 7.74 4.04
N ILE A 50 1.01 8.37 3.23
CA ILE A 50 1.24 8.51 1.79
C ILE A 50 1.68 9.95 1.52
N ASP A 51 2.99 10.15 1.42
CA ASP A 51 3.68 11.44 1.34
C ASP A 51 4.09 11.84 -0.10
N LYS A 52 3.79 10.98 -1.07
CA LYS A 52 4.14 11.15 -2.48
C LYS A 52 3.06 10.54 -3.36
N SER A 53 2.95 11.03 -4.60
CA SER A 53 2.00 10.48 -5.57
C SER A 53 2.34 9.02 -5.87
N LEU A 54 1.44 8.09 -5.55
CA LEU A 54 1.57 6.66 -5.82
C LEU A 54 0.21 5.96 -5.80
N GLU A 55 0.19 4.69 -6.19
CA GLU A 55 -1.00 3.84 -6.12
C GLU A 55 -0.75 2.66 -5.17
N ILE A 56 -1.70 2.36 -4.30
CA ILE A 56 -1.73 1.15 -3.48
C ILE A 56 -2.95 0.34 -3.89
N LEU A 57 -2.69 -0.83 -4.48
CA LEU A 57 -3.69 -1.69 -5.07
C LEU A 57 -3.67 -3.07 -4.38
N GLY A 58 -4.81 -3.52 -3.89
CA GLY A 58 -4.98 -4.90 -3.44
C GLY A 58 -5.04 -5.87 -4.61
N ASP A 59 -4.23 -6.93 -4.55
CA ASP A 59 -4.18 -8.01 -5.52
C ASP A 59 -4.74 -9.30 -4.89
N GLY A 60 -6.06 -9.39 -4.89
CA GLY A 60 -6.83 -10.47 -4.26
C GLY A 60 -8.23 -10.00 -3.86
N LYS A 61 -8.91 -10.80 -3.03
CA LYS A 61 -10.19 -10.37 -2.45
C LYS A 61 -9.94 -9.26 -1.43
N VAL A 62 -10.75 -8.20 -1.51
CA VAL A 62 -10.71 -7.05 -0.56
C VAL A 62 -10.71 -7.50 0.90
N SER A 63 -11.53 -8.51 1.24
CA SER A 63 -11.65 -9.04 2.61
C SER A 63 -10.37 -9.66 3.16
N ASP A 64 -9.47 -10.07 2.27
CA ASP A 64 -8.29 -10.86 2.62
C ASP A 64 -7.04 -9.97 2.72
N ILE A 65 -7.15 -8.67 2.40
CA ILE A 65 -6.05 -7.71 2.41
C ILE A 65 -6.40 -6.58 3.37
N VAL A 66 -5.92 -6.68 4.60
CA VAL A 66 -6.33 -5.80 5.70
C VAL A 66 -5.16 -4.94 6.16
N ILE A 67 -5.32 -3.62 6.15
CA ILE A 67 -4.47 -2.70 6.90
C ILE A 67 -5.13 -2.50 8.26
N GLU A 68 -4.43 -2.91 9.32
CA GLU A 68 -4.89 -2.81 10.70
C GLU A 68 -4.02 -1.83 11.48
N ALA A 69 -4.62 -0.75 11.98
CA ALA A 69 -3.96 0.22 12.85
C ALA A 69 -4.56 0.18 14.26
N THR A 70 -3.72 0.26 15.28
CA THR A 70 -4.14 0.24 16.69
C THR A 70 -4.05 1.66 17.27
N ASN A 71 -5.18 2.24 17.70
CA ASN A 71 -5.24 3.59 18.26
C ASN A 71 -4.60 4.68 17.36
N LEU A 72 -4.61 4.46 16.04
CA LEU A 72 -3.98 5.29 15.01
C LEU A 72 -4.85 5.32 13.74
N ASN A 73 -4.60 6.29 12.87
CA ASN A 73 -5.20 6.31 11.54
C ASN A 73 -4.67 5.13 10.70
N CYS A 74 -5.53 4.42 9.98
CA CYS A 74 -5.05 3.39 9.04
C CYS A 74 -4.20 4.02 7.92
N ILE A 75 -4.68 5.13 7.37
CA ILE A 75 -4.02 5.88 6.29
C ILE A 75 -4.05 7.37 6.64
N LEU A 76 -2.89 8.02 6.53
CA LEU A 76 -2.76 9.46 6.51
C LEU A 76 -2.30 9.91 5.11
N MET A 77 -3.13 10.69 4.42
CA MET A 77 -2.79 11.30 3.12
C MET A 77 -2.01 12.60 3.34
N GLN A 78 -0.76 12.64 2.91
CA GLN A 78 0.13 13.82 2.92
C GLN A 78 0.67 14.12 1.51
N THR A 79 -0.21 13.97 0.51
CA THR A 79 0.09 14.25 -0.89
C THR A 79 -1.19 14.74 -1.57
N ASP A 80 -1.04 15.50 -2.65
CA ASP A 80 -2.18 16.04 -3.40
C ASP A 80 -2.96 14.95 -4.15
N TYR A 81 -2.30 13.85 -4.49
CA TYR A 81 -2.89 12.76 -5.27
C TYR A 81 -2.31 11.39 -4.87
N ALA A 82 -3.19 10.43 -4.60
CA ALA A 82 -2.84 9.02 -4.48
C ALA A 82 -4.08 8.16 -4.77
N ILE A 83 -3.88 6.92 -5.21
CA ILE A 83 -4.96 5.93 -5.35
C ILE A 83 -4.78 4.87 -4.28
N VAL A 84 -5.87 4.55 -3.57
CA VAL A 84 -5.95 3.41 -2.66
C VAL A 84 -7.19 2.60 -3.05
N ARG A 85 -7.01 1.34 -3.42
CA ARG A 85 -8.11 0.49 -3.94
C ARG A 85 -7.88 -0.97 -3.61
N GLY A 86 -8.95 -1.70 -3.33
CA GLY A 86 -8.88 -3.16 -3.17
C GLY A 86 -8.40 -3.64 -1.80
N LEU A 87 -8.47 -2.77 -0.77
CA LEU A 87 -7.98 -3.05 0.58
C LEU A 87 -9.12 -2.87 1.60
N THR A 88 -9.07 -3.62 2.69
CA THR A 88 -9.87 -3.38 3.89
C THR A 88 -9.06 -2.52 4.87
N LEU A 89 -9.66 -1.48 5.43
CA LEU A 89 -9.07 -0.68 6.51
C LEU A 89 -9.76 -1.02 7.82
N ARG A 90 -8.98 -1.34 8.86
CA ARG A 90 -9.48 -1.72 10.18
C ARG A 90 -8.75 -0.96 11.28
N GLU A 91 -9.51 -0.21 12.06
CA GLU A 91 -9.03 0.31 13.34
C GLU A 91 -9.23 -0.77 14.42
N CYS A 92 -8.25 -0.90 15.31
CA CYS A 92 -8.31 -1.76 16.48
C CYS A 92 -8.12 -0.90 17.74
N THR A 93 -9.22 -0.54 18.39
CA THR A 93 -9.17 0.11 19.69
C THR A 93 -8.91 -0.93 20.77
N VAL A 94 -7.83 -0.76 21.53
CA VAL A 94 -7.60 -1.52 22.78
C VAL A 94 -8.06 -0.66 23.95
N GLY A 95 -9.09 -1.13 24.66
CA GLY A 95 -9.65 -0.47 25.85
C GLY A 95 -8.87 -0.73 27.13
#